data_AF-A0A447T6Q2-F1
#
_entry.id   AF-A0A447T6Q2-F1
#
_cell.length_a   1.000
_cell.length_b   1.000
_cell.length_c   1.000
_cell.angle_alpha   90.00
_cell.angle_beta   90.00
_cell.angle_gamma   90.00
#
_symmetry.space_group_name_H-M   'P 1'
#
loop_
_entity.id
_entity.type
_entity.pdbx_description
1 polymer ?
#
loop_
_entity_poly.entity_id
_entity_poly.type
_entity_poly.pdbx_seq_one_letter_code
_entity_poly.pdbx_strand_id
1 'polypeptide(L)' 'MIPVLQTKLFIIAGLLDAISMIGVGVAMLFTFNNPFLSAALAIVKAAH' A
#
# COMPACT_ATOMS: atom_id res chain seq x y z
N MET A 1 -12.03 -14.91 30.87
CA MET A 1 -11.53 -14.00 29.81
C MET A 1 -11.20 -12.68 30.49
N ILE A 2 -9.98 -12.14 30.35
CA ILE A 2 -9.62 -10.86 30.98
C ILE A 2 -9.98 -9.74 29.98
N PRO A 3 -11.00 -8.91 30.26
CA PRO A 3 -11.54 -7.95 29.28
C PRO A 3 -10.50 -6.94 28.78
N VAL A 4 -9.55 -6.57 29.64
CA VAL A 4 -8.48 -5.62 29.33
C VAL A 4 -7.56 -6.10 28.20
N LEU A 5 -7.28 -7.40 28.11
CA LEU A 5 -6.40 -7.93 27.05
C LEU A 5 -7.09 -7.94 25.68
N GLN A 6 -8.40 -8.18 25.61
CA GLN A 6 -9.14 -8.16 24.33
C GLN A 6 -9.12 -6.78 23.68
N THR A 7 -9.35 -5.72 24.45
CA THR A 7 -9.31 -4.34 23.94
C THR A 7 -7.93 -3.97 23.40
N LYS A 8 -6.86 -4.35 24.11
CA LYS A 8 -5.48 -4.08 23.65
C LYS A 8 -5.14 -4.83 22.37
N LEU A 9 -5.54 -6.10 22.27
CA LEU A 9 -5.29 -6.90 21.06
C LEU A 9 -6.14 -6.43 19.88
N PHE A 10 -7.38 -5.95 20.09
CA PHE A 10 -8.20 -5.35 19.04
C PHE A 10 -7.55 -4.11 18.44
N ILE A 11 -6.98 -3.23 19.29
CA ILE A 11 -6.26 -2.05 18.82
C ILE A 11 -5.03 -2.46 18.00
N ILE A 12 -4.22 -3.41 18.50
CA ILE A 12 -3.04 -3.89 17.77
C ILE A 12 -3.44 -4.53 16.44
N ALA A 13 -4.49 -5.35 16.41
CA ALA A 13 -4.98 -5.99 15.19
C ALA A 13 -5.47 -4.97 14.16
N GLY A 14 -6.24 -3.96 14.60
CA GLY A 14 -6.72 -2.89 13.70
C GLY A 14 -5.59 -1.99 13.18
N LEU A 15 -4.60 -1.69 14.03
CA LEU A 15 -3.42 -0.91 13.61
C LEU A 15 -2.54 -1.70 12.63
N LEU A 16 -2.35 -3.00 12.85
CA LEU A 16 -1.62 -3.88 11.94
C LEU A 16 -2.29 -3.94 10.55
N ASP A 17 -3.61 -4.15 10.52
CA ASP A 17 -4.40 -4.25 9.29
C ASP A 17 -4.32 -2.97 8.45
N ALA A 18 -4.43 -1.81 9.10
CA ALA A 18 -4.31 -0.52 8.45
C ALA A 18 -2.97 -0.34 7.72
N ILE A 19 -1.85 -0.77 8.33
CA ILE A 19 -0.52 -0.68 7.71
C ILE A 19 -0.45 -1.57 6.46
N SER A 20 -0.94 -2.81 6.54
CA SER A 20 -0.98 -3.71 5.38
C SER A 20 -1.85 -3.15 4.24
N MET A 21 -3.01 -2.56 4.54
CA MET A 21 -3.89 -2.00 3.50
C MET A 21 -3.30 -0.77 2.80
N ILE A 22 -2.56 0.08 3.51
CA ILE A 22 -1.80 1.17 2.89
C ILE A 22 -0.75 0.60 1.93
N GLY A 23 -0.02 -0.45 2.36
CA GLY A 23 0.97 -1.13 1.52
C GLY A 23 0.36 -1.72 0.25
N VAL A 24 -0.81 -2.36 0.35
CA VAL A 24 -1.54 -2.90 -0.80
C VAL A 24 -1.96 -1.78 -1.77
N GLY A 25 -2.45 -0.64 -1.27
CA GLY A 25 -2.78 0.51 -2.10
C GLY A 25 -1.59 1.05 -2.90
N VAL A 26 -0.42 1.18 -2.24
CA VAL A 26 0.82 1.60 -2.89
C VAL A 26 1.30 0.55 -3.92
N ALA A 27 1.22 -0.73 -3.59
CA ALA A 27 1.59 -1.81 -4.50
C ALA A 27 0.71 -1.79 -5.77
N MET A 28 -0.61 -1.64 -5.63
CA MET A 28 -1.52 -1.52 -6.78
C MET A 28 -1.19 -0.33 -7.68
N LEU A 29 -0.74 0.79 -7.10
CA LEU A 29 -0.30 1.95 -7.86
C LEU A 29 0.92 1.60 -8.72
N PHE A 30 1.92 0.90 -8.17
CA PHE A 30 3.09 0.46 -8.93
C PHE A 30 2.81 -0.69 -9.91
N THR A 31 1.81 -1.55 -9.66
CA THR A 31 1.48 -2.65 -10.57
C THR A 31 0.65 -2.18 -11.77
N PHE A 32 -0.35 -1.33 -11.56
CA PHE A 32 -1.31 -0.96 -12.62
C PHE A 32 -1.14 0.46 -13.16
N ASN A 33 -0.64 1.39 -12.35
CA ASN A 33 -0.46 2.80 -12.75
C ASN A 33 0.98 3.25 -12.46
N ASN A 34 1.95 2.43 -12.88
CA ASN A 34 3.34 2.63 -12.53
C ASN A 34 3.85 3.98 -13.06
N PRO A 35 4.16 4.96 -12.20
CA PRO A 35 4.58 6.29 -12.64
C PRO A 35 5.96 6.27 -13.33
N PHE A 36 6.80 5.28 -13.02
CA PHE A 36 8.12 5.15 -13.64
C PHE A 36 8.02 4.61 -15.06
N LEU A 37 7.13 3.64 -15.29
CA LEU A 37 6.95 3.05 -16.62
C LEU A 37 6.33 4.06 -17.58
N SER A 38 5.35 4.86 -17.13
CA SER A 38 4.75 5.91 -17.96
C SER A 38 5.77 7.01 -18.32
N ALA A 39 6.57 7.45 -17.34
CA ALA A 39 7.63 8.43 -17.57
C ALA A 39 8.71 7.90 -18.52
N ALA A 40 9.16 6.66 -18.34
CA ALA A 40 10.16 6.04 -19.22
C ALA A 40 9.64 5.92 -20.66
N LEU A 41 8.40 5.50 -20.85
CA LEU A 41 7.79 5.36 -22.18
C LEU A 41 7.60 6.72 -22.86
N ALA A 42 7.29 7.77 -22.11
CA ALA A 42 7.23 9.15 -22.62
C ALA A 42 8.59 9.64 -23.13
N ILE A 43 9.68 9.35 -22.40
CA ILE A 43 11.04 9.69 -22.83
C ILE A 43 11.41 8.95 -24.11
N VAL A 44 11.15 7.64 -24.18
CA VAL A 44 11.41 6.85 -25.39
C VAL A 44 10.61 7.36 -26.58
N LYS A 45 9.34 7.76 -26.38
CA LYS A 45 8.49 8.32 -27.44
C LYS A 45 8.95 9.70 -27.91
N ALA A 46 9.55 10.51 -27.04
CA ALA A 46 10.07 11.84 -27.38
C ALA A 46 11.44 11.79 -28.07
N ALA A 47 12.16 10.67 -27.94
CA ALA A 47 13.46 10.45 -28.56
C ALA A 47 13.38 9.96 -30.02
N HIS A 48 12.17 9.65 -30.51
CA HIS A 48 11.87 9.28 -31.89
C HIS A 48 10.98 10.34 -32.54
#